data_AF-A0A4S2EKB8-F1
#
_entry.id   AF-A0A4S2EKB8-F1
#
_cell.length_a   1.000
_cell.length_b   1.000
_cell.length_c   1.000
_cell.angle_alpha   90.00
_cell.angle_beta   90.00
_cell.angle_gamma   90.00
#
_symmetry.space_group_name_H-M   'P 1'
#
loop_
_entity.id
_entity.type
_entity.pdbx_description
1 polymer ?
#
loop_
_entity_poly.entity_id
_entity_poly.type
_entity_poly.pdbx_seq_one_letter_code
_entity_poly.pdbx_strand_id
1 'polypeptide(L)'
;MKVHMTNIHGMTKNSVAQIAQNMTSQFGKQLGFNEIGIYNYPISVDSPTELSKRFDGMVASVSNNDIVIYQAPSWNTIEFDHAFVDHLKRYSKLKLIIFIHDVPPLMFAGNRYLLPTFIDFYQKADLLIVPSEQMYHFLRENGLAEKKYVVQHMWDHPLDANMLYDTTEIKRLNFAGDPTKFTFVQDWQHDTPLHLFASKKPTATDLNLIYEGWLNDAELCIKLSKNGGFGLVWNDGGYTQEYTSKYISYKLGTYLAAGLPVIIPRGISNEELISKNNLGFAVDSITEALEKLERLTQEEYLQYKNAVKEFAPLLQQGYFTKQALVQAVFEVLQA
;
A
#
# COMPACT_ATOMS: atom_id res chain seq x y z
N MET A 1 12.36 26.51 -6.80
CA MET A 1 11.66 25.25 -7.13
C MET A 1 11.34 24.56 -5.82
N LYS A 2 10.06 24.47 -5.49
CA LYS A 2 9.52 23.72 -4.35
C LYS A 2 8.98 22.39 -4.84
N VAL A 3 8.94 21.41 -3.95
CA VAL A 3 8.20 20.16 -4.16
C VAL A 3 6.95 20.22 -3.32
N HIS A 4 5.81 19.91 -3.94
CA HIS A 4 4.52 19.78 -3.28
C HIS A 4 4.01 18.36 -3.45
N MET A 5 3.22 17.88 -2.49
CA MET A 5 2.65 16.54 -2.55
C MET A 5 1.19 16.56 -2.09
N THR A 6 0.30 15.95 -2.86
CA THR A 6 -1.11 15.86 -2.47
C THR A 6 -1.29 14.93 -1.28
N ASN A 7 -2.30 15.15 -0.44
CA ASN A 7 -2.59 14.30 0.70
C ASN A 7 -4.10 14.27 0.99
N ILE A 8 -4.73 13.09 0.95
CA ILE A 8 -6.17 12.99 1.22
C ILE A 8 -6.53 13.04 2.70
N HIS A 9 -7.70 13.61 3.00
CA HIS A 9 -8.29 13.75 4.33
C HIS A 9 -9.80 13.52 4.27
N GLY A 10 -10.45 13.30 5.42
CA GLY A 10 -11.92 13.23 5.51
C GLY A 10 -12.53 11.86 5.23
N MET A 11 -11.73 10.81 5.01
CA MET A 11 -12.20 9.44 4.92
C MET A 11 -12.48 8.84 6.32
N THR A 12 -13.07 7.65 6.37
CA THR A 12 -13.25 6.91 7.63
C THR A 12 -11.91 6.62 8.30
N LYS A 13 -11.89 6.61 9.64
CA LYS A 13 -10.66 6.42 10.44
C LYS A 13 -9.85 5.16 10.10
N ASN A 14 -10.51 4.13 9.58
CA ASN A 14 -9.92 2.85 9.19
C ASN A 14 -9.64 2.74 7.67
N SER A 15 -9.69 3.84 6.92
CA SER A 15 -9.36 3.86 5.50
C SER A 15 -7.86 3.66 5.28
N VAL A 16 -7.47 2.49 4.78
CA VAL A 16 -6.07 2.17 4.45
C VAL A 16 -5.53 3.12 3.38
N ALA A 17 -6.36 3.56 2.44
CA ALA A 17 -5.95 4.51 1.41
C ALA A 17 -5.51 5.86 2.01
N GLN A 18 -6.30 6.41 2.94
CA GLN A 18 -5.93 7.65 3.63
C GLN A 18 -4.70 7.44 4.51
N ILE A 19 -4.63 6.32 5.25
CA ILE A 19 -3.46 5.99 6.09
C ILE A 19 -2.17 5.97 5.25
N ALA A 20 -2.19 5.30 4.10
CA ALA A 20 -1.02 5.20 3.22
C ALA A 20 -0.61 6.57 2.65
N GLN A 21 -1.56 7.41 2.22
CA GLN A 21 -1.23 8.75 1.72
C GLN A 21 -0.74 9.71 2.82
N ASN A 22 -1.32 9.63 4.01
CA ASN A 22 -0.90 10.44 5.16
C ASN A 22 0.52 10.04 5.62
N MET A 23 0.82 8.75 5.68
CA MET A 23 2.15 8.23 5.98
C MET A 23 3.18 8.72 4.95
N THR A 24 2.85 8.60 3.67
CA THR A 24 3.71 9.06 2.57
C THR A 24 3.96 10.57 2.68
N SER A 25 2.91 11.35 2.96
CA SER A 25 2.99 12.81 3.23
C SER A 25 3.85 13.16 4.42
N GLN A 26 3.81 12.37 5.49
CA GLN A 26 4.68 12.55 6.64
C GLN A 26 6.16 12.39 6.25
N PHE A 27 6.50 11.38 5.43
CA PHE A 27 7.86 11.23 4.93
C PHE A 27 8.26 12.31 3.92
N GLY A 28 7.35 12.72 3.03
CA GLY A 28 7.57 13.88 2.16
C GLY A 28 7.87 15.16 2.94
N LYS A 29 7.16 15.40 4.05
CA LYS A 29 7.40 16.54 4.95
C LYS A 29 8.79 16.47 5.59
N GLN A 30 9.27 15.28 5.98
CA GLN A 30 10.64 15.11 6.49
C GLN A 30 11.70 15.45 5.42
N LEU A 31 11.38 15.30 4.14
CA LEU A 31 12.21 15.70 3.00
C LEU A 31 12.03 17.18 2.61
N GLY A 32 11.20 17.95 3.33
CA GLY A 32 10.92 19.36 3.06
C GLY A 32 9.86 19.61 1.99
N PHE A 33 9.05 18.61 1.64
CA PHE A 33 7.95 18.78 0.68
C PHE A 33 6.76 19.48 1.35
N ASN A 34 6.03 20.27 0.57
CA ASN A 34 4.84 20.98 1.03
C ASN A 34 3.59 20.15 0.75
N GLU A 35 2.66 20.11 1.71
CA GLU A 35 1.40 19.40 1.53
C GLU A 35 0.39 20.21 0.70
N ILE A 36 -0.30 19.53 -0.22
CA ILE A 36 -1.54 19.98 -0.85
C ILE A 36 -2.68 19.11 -0.33
N GLY A 37 -3.43 19.59 0.66
CA GLY A 37 -4.54 18.84 1.25
C GLY A 37 -5.70 18.65 0.28
N ILE A 38 -6.21 17.42 0.18
CA ILE A 38 -7.42 17.06 -0.58
C ILE A 38 -8.45 16.49 0.39
N TYR A 39 -9.57 17.17 0.58
CA TYR A 39 -10.66 16.61 1.40
C TYR A 39 -11.51 15.64 0.56
N ASN A 40 -11.99 14.54 1.14
CA ASN A 40 -12.88 13.59 0.50
C ASN A 40 -14.34 14.07 0.56
N TYR A 41 -14.94 14.31 -0.60
CA TYR A 41 -16.31 14.82 -0.72
C TYR A 41 -16.93 14.44 -2.08
N PRO A 42 -18.27 14.41 -2.19
CA PRO A 42 -18.93 14.19 -3.47
C PRO A 42 -18.70 15.38 -4.41
N ILE A 43 -17.92 15.19 -5.48
CA ILE A 43 -17.58 16.25 -6.45
C ILE A 43 -18.81 16.94 -7.05
N SER A 44 -19.94 16.23 -7.18
CA SER A 44 -21.19 16.70 -7.79
C SER A 44 -21.83 17.89 -7.09
N VAL A 45 -21.39 18.24 -5.87
CA VAL A 45 -21.91 19.41 -5.14
C VAL A 45 -21.29 20.72 -5.58
N ASP A 46 -20.13 20.68 -6.24
CA ASP A 46 -19.48 21.88 -6.79
C ASP A 46 -19.87 22.06 -8.27
N SER A 47 -20.28 23.27 -8.65
CA SER A 47 -20.28 23.68 -10.05
C SER A 47 -18.84 23.74 -10.59
N PRO A 48 -18.63 23.74 -11.93
CA PRO A 48 -17.29 23.83 -12.51
C PRO A 48 -16.48 25.05 -12.01
N THR A 49 -17.14 26.19 -11.78
CA THR A 49 -16.50 27.41 -11.25
C THR A 49 -16.11 27.26 -9.78
N GLU A 50 -16.96 26.63 -8.96
CA GLU A 50 -16.66 26.38 -7.54
C GLU A 50 -15.52 25.39 -7.39
N LEU A 51 -15.52 24.31 -8.18
CA LEU A 51 -14.43 23.34 -8.22
C LEU A 51 -13.11 23.99 -8.62
N SER A 52 -13.11 24.84 -9.67
CA SER A 52 -11.91 25.58 -10.06
C SER A 52 -11.39 26.50 -8.95
N LYS A 53 -12.27 27.23 -8.25
CA LYS A 53 -11.87 28.10 -7.13
C LYS A 53 -11.36 27.31 -5.93
N ARG A 54 -11.93 26.14 -5.66
CA ARG A 54 -11.44 25.21 -4.64
C ARG A 54 -10.02 24.79 -4.97
N PHE A 55 -9.76 24.42 -6.22
CA PHE A 55 -8.40 24.10 -6.68
C PHE A 55 -7.45 25.28 -6.51
N ASP A 56 -7.84 26.50 -6.91
CA ASP A 56 -7.01 27.70 -6.71
C ASP A 56 -6.62 27.88 -5.22
N GLY A 57 -7.54 27.58 -4.30
CA GLY A 57 -7.28 27.58 -2.86
C GLY A 57 -6.31 26.47 -2.42
N MET A 58 -6.47 25.26 -2.94
CA MET A 58 -5.60 24.11 -2.63
C MET A 58 -4.16 24.34 -3.10
N VAL A 59 -3.98 24.98 -4.27
CA VAL A 59 -2.67 25.18 -4.90
C VAL A 59 -2.12 26.60 -4.73
N ALA A 60 -2.65 27.37 -3.77
CA ALA A 60 -2.26 28.76 -3.55
C ALA A 60 -0.75 28.98 -3.32
N SER A 61 -0.03 27.95 -2.84
CA SER A 61 1.42 27.98 -2.63
C SER A 61 2.24 27.43 -3.82
N VAL A 62 1.61 26.88 -4.86
CA VAL A 62 2.25 26.32 -6.05
C VAL A 62 2.65 27.43 -7.01
N SER A 63 3.83 27.32 -7.61
CA SER A 63 4.38 28.30 -8.53
C SER A 63 4.87 27.66 -9.83
N ASN A 64 5.08 28.46 -10.87
CA ASN A 64 5.74 28.01 -12.09
C ASN A 64 7.10 27.35 -11.78
N ASN A 65 7.47 26.31 -12.52
CA ASN A 65 8.68 25.50 -12.31
C ASN A 65 8.72 24.69 -10.98
N ASP A 66 7.66 24.63 -10.18
CA ASP A 66 7.60 23.72 -9.04
C ASP A 66 7.36 22.27 -9.50
N ILE A 67 7.58 21.31 -8.59
CA ILE A 67 7.22 19.91 -8.77
C ILE A 67 5.97 19.62 -7.93
N VAL A 68 5.00 18.91 -8.51
CA VAL A 68 3.87 18.36 -7.76
C VAL A 68 3.89 16.83 -7.88
N ILE A 69 3.92 16.16 -6.73
CA ILE A 69 3.70 14.73 -6.61
C ILE A 69 2.23 14.50 -6.26
N TYR A 70 1.49 13.94 -7.20
CA TYR A 70 0.09 13.60 -7.03
C TYR A 70 -0.05 12.15 -6.57
N GLN A 71 -0.39 11.94 -5.30
CA GLN A 71 -0.76 10.63 -4.76
C GLN A 71 -2.14 10.22 -5.29
N ALA A 72 -2.18 9.20 -6.16
CA ALA A 72 -3.37 8.77 -6.88
C ALA A 72 -3.97 7.46 -6.34
N PRO A 73 -5.30 7.31 -6.31
CA PRO A 73 -6.31 8.32 -6.65
C PRO A 73 -6.66 9.24 -5.46
N SER A 74 -7.40 10.33 -5.70
CA SER A 74 -7.94 11.16 -4.59
C SER A 74 -9.13 10.54 -3.86
N TRP A 75 -9.76 9.53 -4.47
CA TRP A 75 -11.05 8.97 -4.06
C TRP A 75 -12.25 9.94 -4.15
N ASN A 76 -12.11 11.08 -4.83
CA ASN A 76 -13.21 11.98 -5.22
C ASN A 76 -13.74 11.73 -6.64
N THR A 77 -13.55 10.51 -7.15
CA THR A 77 -13.75 10.07 -8.55
C THR A 77 -12.62 10.46 -9.51
N ILE A 78 -12.54 9.75 -10.65
CA ILE A 78 -11.50 9.97 -11.66
C ILE A 78 -11.66 11.33 -12.34
N GLU A 79 -12.88 11.86 -12.42
CA GLU A 79 -13.17 13.20 -12.93
C GLU A 79 -12.51 14.29 -12.09
N PHE A 80 -12.50 14.15 -10.76
CA PHE A 80 -11.76 15.05 -9.87
C PHE A 80 -10.26 15.00 -10.17
N ASP A 81 -9.70 13.80 -10.29
CA ASP A 81 -8.27 13.58 -10.51
C ASP A 81 -7.83 14.23 -11.83
N HIS A 82 -8.58 14.02 -12.92
CA HIS A 82 -8.33 14.68 -14.20
C HIS A 82 -8.42 16.19 -14.10
N ALA A 83 -9.50 16.72 -13.50
CA ALA A 83 -9.74 18.16 -13.43
C ALA A 83 -8.66 18.86 -12.60
N PHE A 84 -8.21 18.25 -11.51
CA PHE A 84 -7.16 18.82 -10.66
C PHE A 84 -5.80 18.81 -11.36
N VAL A 85 -5.44 17.71 -12.04
CA VAL A 85 -4.21 17.67 -12.83
C VAL A 85 -4.25 18.67 -13.98
N ASP A 86 -5.37 18.82 -14.69
CA ASP A 86 -5.50 19.83 -15.75
C ASP A 86 -5.35 21.25 -15.21
N HIS A 87 -5.87 21.50 -14.01
CA HIS A 87 -5.70 22.77 -13.31
C HIS A 87 -4.22 23.06 -12.98
N LEU A 88 -3.47 22.05 -12.51
CA LEU A 88 -2.02 22.15 -12.22
C LEU A 88 -1.20 22.38 -13.49
N LYS A 89 -1.59 21.81 -14.64
CA LYS A 89 -0.87 21.96 -15.91
C LYS A 89 -0.95 23.37 -16.50
N ARG A 90 -1.74 24.27 -15.91
CA ARG A 90 -1.77 25.71 -16.26
C ARG A 90 -0.51 26.45 -15.79
N TYR A 91 0.21 25.92 -14.80
CA TYR A 91 1.46 26.50 -14.30
C TYR A 91 2.61 26.18 -15.26
N SER A 92 3.28 27.22 -15.75
CA SER A 92 4.34 27.08 -16.74
C SER A 92 5.51 26.28 -16.18
N LYS A 93 5.97 25.28 -16.95
CA LYS A 93 7.12 24.42 -16.62
C LYS A 93 6.99 23.65 -15.30
N LEU A 94 5.78 23.55 -14.73
CA LEU A 94 5.52 22.65 -13.61
C LEU A 94 5.80 21.21 -14.04
N LYS A 95 6.47 20.45 -13.17
CA LYS A 95 6.70 19.02 -13.37
C LYS A 95 5.71 18.22 -12.52
N LEU A 96 5.01 17.29 -13.15
CA LEU A 96 4.00 16.45 -12.52
C LEU A 96 4.52 15.02 -12.38
N ILE A 97 4.61 14.55 -11.14
CA ILE A 97 4.82 13.15 -10.80
C ILE A 97 3.48 12.58 -10.36
N ILE A 98 3.03 11.45 -10.92
CA ILE A 98 1.88 10.71 -10.36
C ILE A 98 2.41 9.49 -9.60
N PHE A 99 2.12 9.44 -8.30
CA PHE A 99 2.43 8.31 -7.43
C PHE A 99 1.19 7.43 -7.28
N ILE A 100 1.22 6.26 -7.92
CA ILE A 100 0.10 5.32 -7.98
C ILE A 100 0.05 4.48 -6.69
N HIS A 101 -0.92 4.75 -5.82
CA HIS A 101 -1.20 3.93 -4.65
C HIS A 101 -2.14 2.78 -5.01
N ASP A 102 -3.16 3.10 -5.82
CA ASP A 102 -4.17 2.14 -6.24
C ASP A 102 -4.61 2.36 -7.69
N VAL A 103 -5.07 1.29 -8.35
CA VAL A 103 -5.69 1.34 -9.67
C VAL A 103 -7.13 0.80 -9.56
N PRO A 104 -8.13 1.65 -9.23
CA PRO A 104 -9.51 1.21 -9.00
C PRO A 104 -10.13 0.30 -10.08
N PRO A 105 -9.85 0.46 -11.39
CA PRO A 105 -10.31 -0.49 -12.42
C PRO A 105 -9.83 -1.94 -12.22
N LEU A 106 -8.71 -2.15 -11.52
CA LEU A 106 -8.18 -3.48 -11.19
C LEU A 106 -8.68 -4.00 -9.84
N MET A 107 -9.17 -3.12 -8.97
CA MET A 107 -9.70 -3.47 -7.66
C MET A 107 -11.17 -3.91 -7.72
N PHE A 108 -11.94 -3.31 -8.63
CA PHE A 108 -13.39 -3.51 -8.71
C PHE A 108 -13.81 -3.85 -10.15
N ALA A 109 -14.44 -5.01 -10.33
CA ALA A 109 -14.90 -5.48 -11.64
C ALA A 109 -15.83 -4.48 -12.33
N GLY A 110 -16.73 -3.86 -11.55
CA GLY A 110 -17.64 -2.82 -12.03
C GLY A 110 -16.92 -1.58 -12.56
N ASN A 111 -15.65 -1.35 -12.21
CA ASN A 111 -14.88 -0.19 -12.65
C ASN A 111 -13.91 -0.51 -13.81
N ARG A 112 -13.87 -1.75 -14.33
CA ARG A 112 -12.92 -2.12 -15.40
C ARG A 112 -13.05 -1.24 -16.63
N TYR A 113 -14.26 -0.78 -16.95
CA TYR A 113 -14.54 0.12 -18.08
C TYR A 113 -13.82 1.48 -17.96
N LEU A 114 -13.44 1.90 -16.75
CA LEU A 114 -12.70 3.15 -16.51
C LEU A 114 -11.20 3.01 -16.76
N LEU A 115 -10.68 1.81 -17.06
CA LEU A 115 -9.24 1.61 -17.26
C LEU A 115 -8.63 2.57 -18.31
N PRO A 116 -9.22 2.77 -19.50
CA PRO A 116 -8.71 3.76 -20.45
C PRO A 116 -8.65 5.17 -19.88
N THR A 117 -9.66 5.59 -19.12
CA THR A 117 -9.69 6.90 -18.46
C THR A 117 -8.55 7.04 -17.44
N PHE A 118 -8.27 5.99 -16.64
CA PHE A 118 -7.12 5.99 -15.74
C PHE A 118 -5.78 6.01 -16.49
N ILE A 119 -5.68 5.33 -17.63
CA ILE A 119 -4.48 5.40 -18.49
C ILE A 119 -4.28 6.82 -19.02
N ASP A 120 -5.34 7.48 -19.49
CA ASP A 120 -5.30 8.88 -19.94
C ASP A 120 -4.90 9.83 -18.80
N PHE A 121 -5.34 9.55 -17.57
CA PHE A 121 -4.90 10.29 -16.39
C PHE A 121 -3.38 10.14 -16.16
N TYR A 122 -2.88 8.91 -16.14
CA TYR A 122 -1.45 8.63 -15.97
C TYR A 122 -0.61 9.17 -17.13
N GLN A 123 -1.18 9.25 -18.34
CA GLN A 123 -0.53 9.84 -19.51
C GLN A 123 -0.16 11.31 -19.31
N LYS A 124 -0.84 12.03 -18.42
CA LYS A 124 -0.61 13.46 -18.16
C LYS A 124 0.67 13.74 -17.36
N ALA A 125 1.24 12.76 -16.67
CA ALA A 125 2.45 12.90 -15.85
C ALA A 125 3.73 13.01 -16.68
N ASP A 126 4.73 13.71 -16.14
CA ASP A 126 6.11 13.69 -16.62
C ASP A 126 6.85 12.43 -16.15
N LEU A 127 6.50 11.92 -14.96
CA LEU A 127 7.06 10.69 -14.38
C LEU A 127 6.01 9.96 -13.52
N LEU A 128 6.06 8.63 -13.51
CA LEU A 128 5.22 7.80 -12.65
C LEU A 128 6.02 7.18 -11.50
N ILE A 129 5.47 7.15 -10.30
CA ILE A 129 5.90 6.20 -9.27
C ILE A 129 4.89 5.06 -9.27
N VAL A 130 5.36 3.84 -9.56
CA VAL A 130 4.53 2.64 -9.68
C VAL A 130 4.84 1.67 -8.53
N PRO A 131 3.87 0.83 -8.10
CA PRO A 131 4.11 -0.15 -7.04
C PRO A 131 5.11 -1.24 -7.43
N SER A 132 5.08 -1.71 -8.68
CA SER A 132 5.95 -2.77 -9.20
C SER A 132 6.25 -2.60 -10.70
N GLU A 133 7.28 -3.29 -11.18
CA GLU A 133 7.57 -3.40 -12.62
C GLU A 133 6.38 -3.96 -13.40
N GLN A 134 5.73 -4.99 -12.86
CA GLN A 134 4.56 -5.62 -13.48
C GLN A 134 3.39 -4.64 -13.61
N MET A 135 3.22 -3.71 -12.67
CA MET A 135 2.24 -2.64 -12.81
C MET A 135 2.57 -1.74 -14.00
N TYR A 136 3.81 -1.28 -14.12
CA TYR A 136 4.19 -0.42 -15.24
C TYR A 136 4.01 -1.12 -16.59
N HIS A 137 4.46 -2.37 -16.72
CA HIS A 137 4.25 -3.17 -17.93
C HIS A 137 2.77 -3.33 -18.26
N PHE A 138 1.94 -3.64 -17.27
CA PHE A 138 0.50 -3.70 -17.45
C PHE A 138 -0.09 -2.38 -17.97
N LEU A 139 0.32 -1.23 -17.42
CA LEU A 139 -0.16 0.07 -17.90
C LEU A 139 0.27 0.31 -19.36
N ARG A 140 1.50 -0.07 -19.74
CA ARG A 140 2.02 0.05 -21.11
C ARG A 140 1.25 -0.83 -22.10
N GLU A 141 0.97 -2.07 -21.72
CA GLU A 141 0.15 -3.02 -22.50
C GLU A 141 -1.28 -2.50 -22.72
N ASN A 142 -1.78 -1.68 -21.80
CA ASN A 142 -3.13 -1.10 -21.86
C ASN A 142 -3.16 0.34 -22.42
N GLY A 143 -2.07 0.79 -23.06
CA GLY A 143 -2.06 2.02 -23.87
C GLY A 143 -1.35 3.22 -23.25
N LEU A 144 -0.78 3.11 -22.05
CA LEU A 144 0.12 4.16 -21.53
C LEU A 144 1.31 4.28 -22.47
N ALA A 145 1.73 5.48 -22.87
CA ALA A 145 2.96 5.69 -23.66
C ALA A 145 4.24 5.47 -22.82
N GLU A 146 5.41 5.41 -23.47
CA GLU A 146 6.66 5.24 -22.73
C GLU A 146 6.92 6.46 -21.87
N LYS A 147 7.21 6.23 -20.59
CA LYS A 147 7.47 7.28 -19.62
C LYS A 147 8.62 6.88 -18.71
N LYS A 148 9.30 7.88 -18.16
CA LYS A 148 10.14 7.66 -17.00
C LYS A 148 9.27 7.20 -15.83
N TYR A 149 9.77 6.23 -15.08
CA TYR A 149 9.08 5.75 -13.89
C TYR A 149 10.09 5.32 -12.81
N VAL A 150 9.61 5.27 -11.58
CA VAL A 150 10.32 4.75 -10.40
C VAL A 150 9.45 3.68 -9.76
N VAL A 151 10.04 2.58 -9.34
CA VAL A 151 9.33 1.51 -8.63
C VAL A 151 9.42 1.72 -7.12
N GLN A 152 8.28 1.67 -6.44
CA GLN A 152 8.20 1.83 -4.99
C GLN A 152 8.73 0.61 -4.23
N HIS A 153 8.50 -0.60 -4.78
CA HIS A 153 8.84 -1.90 -4.20
C HIS A 153 8.06 -2.30 -2.94
N MET A 154 7.93 -1.46 -1.91
CA MET A 154 7.27 -1.87 -0.66
C MET A 154 6.63 -0.69 0.09
N TRP A 155 5.58 -0.96 0.86
CA TRP A 155 5.04 0.01 1.81
C TRP A 155 5.88 0.01 3.07
N ASP A 156 6.37 1.19 3.45
CA ASP A 156 6.91 1.44 4.77
C ASP A 156 5.82 1.44 5.83
N HIS A 157 6.23 1.38 7.09
CA HIS A 157 5.31 1.36 8.23
C HIS A 157 5.99 2.01 9.45
N PRO A 158 5.90 3.35 9.59
CA PRO A 158 6.58 4.07 10.65
C PRO A 158 6.13 3.61 12.04
N LEU A 159 7.09 3.13 12.82
CA LEU A 159 6.83 2.47 14.10
C LEU A 159 8.06 2.58 15.00
N ASP A 160 7.85 2.83 16.30
CA ASP A 160 8.93 2.78 17.29
C ASP A 160 9.20 1.33 17.71
N ALA A 161 10.36 0.81 17.30
CA ALA A 161 10.79 -0.56 17.58
C ALA A 161 10.86 -0.88 19.08
N ASN A 162 11.04 0.12 19.96
CA ASN A 162 11.13 -0.09 21.41
C ASN A 162 9.80 -0.57 22.02
N MET A 163 8.70 -0.46 21.29
CA MET A 163 7.38 -0.92 21.72
C MET A 163 7.15 -2.41 21.44
N LEU A 164 8.05 -3.06 20.69
CA LEU A 164 7.86 -4.42 20.18
C LEU A 164 8.44 -5.49 21.11
N TYR A 165 7.81 -6.66 21.06
CA TYR A 165 8.19 -7.84 21.83
C TYR A 165 8.99 -8.81 20.96
N ASP A 166 10.04 -9.41 21.53
CA ASP A 166 10.87 -10.41 20.86
C ASP A 166 10.35 -11.83 21.16
N THR A 167 9.15 -12.17 20.69
CA THR A 167 8.48 -13.46 20.98
C THR A 167 8.93 -14.58 20.04
N THR A 168 9.31 -15.75 20.55
CA THR A 168 9.81 -16.90 19.74
C THR A 168 8.75 -17.98 19.46
N GLU A 169 7.48 -17.67 19.65
CA GLU A 169 6.35 -18.53 19.30
C GLU A 169 6.26 -18.69 17.78
N ILE A 170 6.26 -19.93 17.27
CA ILE A 170 6.45 -20.18 15.82
C ILE A 170 5.18 -20.67 15.11
N LYS A 171 4.31 -21.46 15.77
CA LYS A 171 3.23 -22.22 15.13
C LYS A 171 1.88 -21.50 15.16
N ARG A 172 1.82 -20.27 14.68
CA ARG A 172 0.55 -19.53 14.55
C ARG A 172 0.59 -18.52 13.42
N LEU A 173 -0.59 -18.19 12.93
CA LEU A 173 -0.81 -17.23 11.86
C LEU A 173 -1.49 -15.98 12.40
N ASN A 174 -1.09 -14.83 11.87
CA ASN A 174 -1.75 -13.55 12.13
C ASN A 174 -2.30 -13.01 10.81
N PHE A 175 -3.59 -12.70 10.81
CA PHE A 175 -4.27 -12.14 9.65
C PHE A 175 -5.07 -10.93 10.08
N ALA A 176 -4.68 -9.75 9.60
CA ALA A 176 -5.51 -8.56 9.73
C ALA A 176 -6.39 -8.51 8.50
N GLY A 177 -7.68 -8.30 8.54
CA GLY A 177 -8.44 -8.31 7.29
C GLY A 177 -9.92 -8.54 7.51
N ASP A 178 -10.75 -7.88 6.71
CA ASP A 178 -12.20 -8.04 6.83
C ASP A 178 -12.58 -9.47 6.41
N PRO A 179 -13.08 -10.32 7.33
CA PRO A 179 -13.40 -11.72 7.02
C PRO A 179 -14.55 -11.85 6.03
N THR A 180 -15.28 -10.78 5.70
CA THR A 180 -16.27 -10.81 4.60
C THR A 180 -15.64 -10.74 3.21
N LYS A 181 -14.36 -10.36 3.12
CA LYS A 181 -13.59 -10.34 1.87
C LYS A 181 -12.77 -11.61 1.66
N PHE A 182 -12.63 -12.42 2.71
CA PHE A 182 -11.74 -13.57 2.72
C PHE A 182 -12.48 -14.84 3.14
N THR A 183 -12.90 -15.64 2.17
CA THR A 183 -13.59 -16.94 2.36
C THR A 183 -12.74 -17.91 3.17
N PHE A 184 -11.40 -17.92 3.00
CA PHE A 184 -10.55 -18.86 3.74
C PHE A 184 -10.66 -18.71 5.27
N VAL A 185 -11.02 -17.50 5.75
CA VAL A 185 -11.22 -17.23 7.17
C VAL A 185 -12.52 -17.88 7.67
N GLN A 186 -13.55 -17.95 6.82
CA GLN A 186 -14.83 -18.57 7.17
C GLN A 186 -14.74 -20.10 7.16
N ASP A 187 -13.85 -20.63 6.33
CA ASP A 187 -13.64 -22.05 6.14
C ASP A 187 -12.51 -22.61 7.01
N TRP A 188 -11.99 -21.82 7.96
CA TRP A 188 -10.88 -22.24 8.83
C TRP A 188 -11.29 -23.47 9.66
N GLN A 189 -10.59 -24.58 9.42
CA GLN A 189 -10.77 -25.87 10.09
C GLN A 189 -9.41 -26.55 10.26
N HIS A 190 -8.52 -25.91 11.02
CA HIS A 190 -7.12 -26.34 11.13
C HIS A 190 -6.61 -26.24 12.57
N ASP A 191 -5.69 -27.14 12.95
CA ASP A 191 -5.06 -27.15 14.28
C ASP A 191 -4.14 -25.96 14.53
N THR A 192 -3.70 -25.27 13.47
CA THR A 192 -2.87 -24.07 13.57
C THR A 192 -3.73 -22.86 13.96
N PRO A 193 -3.43 -22.16 15.07
CA PRO A 193 -4.17 -20.97 15.46
C PRO A 193 -4.05 -19.85 14.41
N LEU A 194 -5.18 -19.28 14.04
CA LEU A 194 -5.29 -18.08 13.21
C LEU A 194 -5.82 -16.92 14.05
N HIS A 195 -4.94 -15.97 14.36
CA HIS A 195 -5.29 -14.72 15.02
C HIS A 195 -5.83 -13.72 13.99
N LEU A 196 -7.14 -13.47 14.04
CA LEU A 196 -7.86 -12.59 13.13
C LEU A 196 -8.05 -11.20 13.75
N PHE A 197 -7.47 -10.19 13.11
CA PHE A 197 -7.66 -8.76 13.44
C PHE A 197 -8.61 -8.10 12.44
N ALA A 198 -9.85 -7.87 12.87
CA ALA A 198 -10.90 -7.36 11.98
C ALA A 198 -11.96 -6.58 12.75
N SER A 199 -12.62 -5.62 12.10
CA SER A 199 -13.74 -4.89 12.70
C SER A 199 -15.02 -5.71 12.78
N LYS A 200 -15.19 -6.66 11.86
CA LYS A 200 -16.33 -7.57 11.84
C LYS A 200 -15.91 -8.92 12.41
N LYS A 201 -16.78 -9.49 13.23
CA LYS A 201 -16.62 -10.85 13.74
C LYS A 201 -16.83 -11.86 12.60
N PRO A 202 -16.00 -12.91 12.48
CA PRO A 202 -16.23 -13.99 11.53
C PRO A 202 -17.48 -14.80 11.91
N THR A 203 -18.10 -15.46 10.94
CA THR A 203 -19.19 -16.41 11.19
C THR A 203 -18.68 -17.80 11.53
N ALA A 204 -17.43 -18.11 11.17
CA ALA A 204 -16.75 -19.33 11.57
C ALA A 204 -16.74 -19.54 13.08
N THR A 205 -16.89 -20.81 13.47
CA THR A 205 -16.99 -21.26 14.87
C THR A 205 -15.79 -22.10 15.31
N ASP A 206 -14.76 -22.23 14.47
CA ASP A 206 -13.55 -22.98 14.82
C ASP A 206 -12.86 -22.34 16.03
N LEU A 207 -12.52 -23.16 17.02
CA LEU A 207 -11.82 -22.75 18.24
C LEU A 207 -10.40 -22.24 17.95
N ASN A 208 -9.80 -22.67 16.84
CA ASN A 208 -8.49 -22.21 16.38
C ASN A 208 -8.56 -20.91 15.57
N LEU A 209 -9.75 -20.39 15.29
CA LEU A 209 -9.93 -19.03 14.78
C LEU A 209 -10.10 -18.05 15.94
N ILE A 210 -9.01 -17.38 16.31
CA ILE A 210 -8.96 -16.46 17.45
C ILE A 210 -9.28 -15.05 16.96
N TYR A 211 -10.52 -14.60 17.19
CA TYR A 211 -10.92 -13.23 16.88
C TYR A 211 -10.38 -12.23 17.92
N GLU A 212 -9.40 -11.43 17.51
CA GLU A 212 -8.74 -10.41 18.33
C GLU A 212 -9.42 -9.04 18.26
N GLY A 213 -10.38 -8.86 17.34
CA GLY A 213 -11.04 -7.57 17.09
C GLY A 213 -10.22 -6.61 16.25
N TRP A 214 -10.73 -5.38 16.09
CA TRP A 214 -10.00 -4.31 15.41
C TRP A 214 -9.15 -3.55 16.42
N LEU A 215 -7.91 -3.31 16.05
CA LEU A 215 -6.95 -2.52 16.82
C LEU A 215 -6.49 -1.35 15.96
N ASN A 216 -6.13 -0.24 16.63
CA ASN A 216 -5.41 0.81 15.93
C ASN A 216 -3.99 0.34 15.55
N ASP A 217 -3.32 1.09 14.70
CA ASP A 217 -2.05 0.68 14.08
C ASP A 217 -0.94 0.33 15.10
N ALA A 218 -0.77 1.16 16.13
CA ALA A 218 0.23 0.94 17.17
C ALA A 218 -0.12 -0.28 18.05
N GLU A 219 -1.39 -0.41 18.46
CA GLU A 219 -1.87 -1.56 19.21
C GLU A 219 -1.76 -2.86 18.42
N LEU A 220 -2.06 -2.81 17.11
CA LEU A 220 -1.92 -3.93 16.20
C LEU A 220 -0.46 -4.39 16.13
N CYS A 221 0.48 -3.49 15.88
CA CYS A 221 1.90 -3.84 15.81
C CYS A 221 2.43 -4.43 17.12
N ILE A 222 2.07 -3.84 18.26
CA ILE A 222 2.42 -4.39 19.58
C ILE A 222 1.85 -5.81 19.73
N LYS A 223 0.56 -6.01 19.42
CA LYS A 223 -0.11 -7.28 19.58
C LYS A 223 0.42 -8.35 18.62
N LEU A 224 0.75 -7.99 17.38
CA LEU A 224 1.42 -8.86 16.42
C LEU A 224 2.77 -9.33 16.98
N SER A 225 3.64 -8.42 17.43
CA SER A 225 4.95 -8.77 17.98
C SER A 225 4.83 -9.66 19.23
N LYS A 226 3.82 -9.42 20.08
CA LYS A 226 3.51 -10.29 21.23
C LYS A 226 3.09 -11.69 20.80
N ASN A 227 2.23 -11.79 19.78
CA ASN A 227 1.75 -13.07 19.29
C ASN A 227 2.89 -13.91 18.71
N GLY A 228 3.83 -13.29 17.98
CA GLY A 228 4.83 -14.01 17.19
C GLY A 228 4.17 -14.78 16.03
N GLY A 229 4.82 -15.84 15.56
CA GLY A 229 4.38 -16.63 14.41
C GLY A 229 4.63 -15.91 13.09
N PHE A 230 3.72 -16.09 12.13
CA PHE A 230 3.82 -15.51 10.79
C PHE A 230 2.69 -14.52 10.50
N GLY A 231 3.01 -13.47 9.76
CA GLY A 231 2.02 -12.60 9.12
C GLY A 231 1.54 -13.21 7.81
N LEU A 232 0.25 -13.52 7.70
CA LEU A 232 -0.32 -14.07 6.47
C LEU A 232 -0.78 -12.92 5.56
N VAL A 233 -0.18 -12.82 4.38
CA VAL A 233 -0.71 -12.00 3.28
C VAL A 233 -1.47 -12.94 2.37
N TRP A 234 -2.73 -12.65 2.07
CA TRP A 234 -3.55 -13.53 1.24
C TRP A 234 -4.54 -12.76 0.38
N ASN A 235 -4.94 -13.38 -0.72
CA ASN A 235 -6.05 -12.96 -1.57
C ASN A 235 -6.79 -14.23 -2.03
N ASP A 236 -8.11 -14.29 -1.86
CA ASP A 236 -8.91 -15.46 -2.24
C ASP A 236 -9.20 -15.55 -3.74
N GLY A 237 -8.42 -14.83 -4.54
CA GLY A 237 -8.51 -14.82 -5.98
C GLY A 237 -9.73 -14.06 -6.50
N GLY A 238 -10.37 -14.60 -7.53
CA GLY A 238 -11.42 -13.90 -8.26
C GLY A 238 -10.87 -12.73 -9.07
N TYR A 239 -11.66 -11.65 -9.18
CA TYR A 239 -11.33 -10.50 -10.03
C TYR A 239 -10.00 -9.82 -9.64
N THR A 240 -9.68 -9.77 -8.35
CA THR A 240 -8.48 -9.10 -7.84
C THR A 240 -7.21 -9.93 -7.99
N GLN A 241 -7.30 -11.19 -8.46
CA GLN A 241 -6.13 -12.05 -8.66
C GLN A 241 -5.12 -11.44 -9.63
N GLU A 242 -5.62 -10.83 -10.73
CA GLU A 242 -4.78 -10.11 -11.68
C GLU A 242 -4.03 -8.95 -11.00
N TYR A 243 -4.65 -8.29 -10.03
CA TYR A 243 -4.07 -7.16 -9.33
C TYR A 243 -2.93 -7.59 -8.41
N THR A 244 -3.01 -8.78 -7.78
CA THR A 244 -2.02 -9.29 -6.80
C THR A 244 -0.57 -9.25 -7.28
N SER A 245 -0.31 -9.55 -8.55
CA SER A 245 1.04 -9.50 -9.11
C SER A 245 1.54 -8.09 -9.43
N LYS A 246 0.68 -7.07 -9.28
CA LYS A 246 0.93 -5.68 -9.69
C LYS A 246 0.92 -4.70 -8.52
N TYR A 247 0.06 -4.90 -7.51
CA TYR A 247 0.02 -4.03 -6.33
C TYR A 247 0.99 -4.50 -5.24
N ILE A 248 1.32 -3.61 -4.31
CA ILE A 248 2.09 -3.95 -3.10
C ILE A 248 1.19 -3.91 -1.87
N SER A 249 1.25 -4.94 -1.04
CA SER A 249 0.34 -5.08 0.11
C SER A 249 0.78 -4.21 1.29
N TYR A 250 -0.09 -3.32 1.77
CA TYR A 250 0.19 -2.51 2.97
C TYR A 250 0.44 -3.39 4.20
N LYS A 251 -0.25 -4.53 4.27
CA LYS A 251 -0.17 -5.51 5.38
C LYS A 251 1.19 -6.16 5.47
N LEU A 252 1.84 -6.37 4.32
CA LEU A 252 3.18 -6.92 4.25
C LEU A 252 4.16 -6.03 5.03
N GLY A 253 4.11 -4.71 4.77
CA GLY A 253 4.89 -3.72 5.50
C GLY A 253 4.58 -3.74 7.01
N THR A 254 3.30 -3.82 7.39
CA THR A 254 2.88 -3.93 8.79
C THR A 254 3.49 -5.15 9.50
N TYR A 255 3.44 -6.34 8.90
CA TYR A 255 3.96 -7.55 9.53
C TYR A 255 5.47 -7.51 9.71
N LEU A 256 6.19 -7.11 8.66
CA LEU A 256 7.65 -7.02 8.70
C LEU A 256 8.10 -5.94 9.68
N ALA A 257 7.47 -4.77 9.69
CA ALA A 257 7.78 -3.71 10.65
C ALA A 257 7.47 -4.11 12.11
N ALA A 258 6.44 -4.95 12.32
CA ALA A 258 6.13 -5.53 13.63
C ALA A 258 7.05 -6.71 14.03
N GLY A 259 8.01 -7.09 13.17
CA GLY A 259 9.01 -8.12 13.47
C GLY A 259 8.59 -9.55 13.12
N LEU A 260 7.52 -9.73 12.33
CA LEU A 260 7.02 -11.05 11.96
C LEU A 260 7.51 -11.44 10.55
N PRO A 261 8.02 -12.66 10.36
CA PRO A 261 8.17 -13.21 9.02
C PRO A 261 6.81 -13.45 8.38
N VAL A 262 6.78 -13.53 7.05
CA VAL A 262 5.52 -13.56 6.30
C VAL A 262 5.33 -14.83 5.48
N ILE A 263 4.06 -15.17 5.28
CA ILE A 263 3.65 -16.13 4.25
C ILE A 263 2.87 -15.36 3.21
N ILE A 264 3.29 -15.48 1.95
CA ILE A 264 2.76 -14.72 0.82
C ILE A 264 2.25 -15.66 -0.28
N PRO A 265 1.27 -15.26 -1.09
CA PRO A 265 0.88 -16.04 -2.26
C PRO A 265 1.98 -15.96 -3.32
N ARG A 266 2.25 -17.08 -3.99
CA ARG A 266 3.18 -17.13 -5.11
C ARG A 266 2.73 -16.20 -6.23
N GLY A 267 3.68 -15.50 -6.85
CA GLY A 267 3.46 -14.53 -7.91
C GLY A 267 3.02 -13.14 -7.44
N ILE A 268 3.00 -12.86 -6.13
CA ILE A 268 2.82 -11.47 -5.65
C ILE A 268 4.02 -10.62 -6.10
N SER A 269 3.78 -9.33 -6.37
CA SER A 269 4.81 -8.39 -6.82
C SER A 269 6.07 -8.34 -5.94
N ASN A 270 5.92 -8.65 -4.65
CA ASN A 270 6.98 -8.61 -3.65
C ASN A 270 7.77 -9.91 -3.47
N GLU A 271 7.43 -10.99 -4.17
CA GLU A 271 7.97 -12.34 -3.91
C GLU A 271 9.50 -12.40 -3.94
N GLU A 272 10.12 -11.77 -4.95
CA GLU A 272 11.58 -11.75 -5.09
C GLU A 272 12.24 -11.02 -3.92
N LEU A 273 11.67 -9.90 -3.48
CA LEU A 273 12.18 -9.13 -2.35
C LEU A 273 12.09 -9.96 -1.05
N ILE A 274 10.97 -10.63 -0.81
CA ILE A 274 10.78 -11.49 0.37
C ILE A 274 11.78 -12.64 0.37
N SER A 275 11.96 -13.31 -0.77
CA SER A 275 12.85 -14.46 -0.89
C SER A 275 14.32 -14.09 -0.77
N LYS A 276 14.77 -13.02 -1.45
CA LYS A 276 16.17 -12.57 -1.43
C LYS A 276 16.64 -12.10 -0.06
N ASN A 277 15.74 -11.53 0.74
CA ASN A 277 16.04 -11.02 2.07
C ASN A 277 15.67 -11.99 3.20
N ASN A 278 15.27 -13.22 2.87
CA ASN A 278 14.85 -14.25 3.83
C ASN A 278 13.78 -13.74 4.83
N LEU A 279 12.73 -13.07 4.33
CA LEU A 279 11.70 -12.44 5.16
C LEU A 279 10.47 -13.33 5.38
N GLY A 280 10.49 -14.55 4.84
CA GLY A 280 9.34 -15.43 4.79
C GLY A 280 9.41 -16.34 3.57
N PHE A 281 8.27 -16.92 3.19
CA PHE A 281 8.20 -17.82 2.04
C PHE A 281 6.88 -17.69 1.27
N ALA A 282 6.95 -18.02 -0.02
CA ALA A 282 5.80 -18.06 -0.91
C ALA A 282 5.17 -19.46 -0.96
N VAL A 283 3.85 -19.49 -1.15
CA VAL A 283 3.03 -20.70 -1.27
C VAL A 283 1.91 -20.51 -2.29
N ASP A 284 1.45 -21.60 -2.89
CA ASP A 284 0.35 -21.65 -3.84
C ASP A 284 -1.02 -21.79 -3.16
N SER A 285 -1.05 -22.26 -1.90
CA SER A 285 -2.29 -22.48 -1.14
C SER A 285 -2.12 -22.35 0.37
N ILE A 286 -3.22 -22.14 1.09
CA ILE A 286 -3.26 -22.21 2.57
C ILE A 286 -2.81 -23.58 3.07
N THR A 287 -3.19 -24.66 2.37
CA THR A 287 -2.75 -26.02 2.71
C THR A 287 -1.23 -26.15 2.67
N GLU A 288 -0.58 -25.64 1.61
CA GLU A 288 0.90 -25.63 1.54
C GLU A 288 1.51 -24.77 2.65
N ALA A 289 0.90 -23.64 3.00
CA ALA A 289 1.34 -22.81 4.13
C ALA A 289 1.38 -23.61 5.43
N LEU A 290 0.30 -24.35 5.72
CA LEU A 290 0.15 -25.15 6.93
C LEU A 290 1.11 -26.33 6.95
N GLU A 291 1.28 -27.04 5.84
CA GLU A 291 2.25 -28.14 5.73
C GLU A 291 3.69 -27.66 5.96
N LYS A 292 4.05 -26.48 5.45
CA LYS A 292 5.37 -25.87 5.70
C LYS A 292 5.53 -25.48 7.16
N LEU A 293 4.51 -24.88 7.78
CA LEU A 293 4.54 -24.52 9.20
C LEU A 293 4.66 -25.73 10.13
N GLU A 294 4.04 -26.87 9.77
CA GLU A 294 4.12 -28.09 10.56
C GLU A 294 5.55 -28.65 10.60
N ARG A 295 6.26 -28.58 9.46
CA ARG A 295 7.63 -29.07 9.27
C ARG A 295 8.71 -28.07 9.70
N LEU A 296 8.35 -26.79 9.87
CA LEU A 296 9.29 -25.73 10.20
C LEU A 296 9.97 -25.97 11.55
N THR A 297 11.29 -25.96 11.54
CA THR A 297 12.10 -26.06 12.76
C THR A 297 12.24 -24.72 13.47
N GLN A 298 12.58 -24.77 14.76
CA GLN A 298 12.88 -23.56 15.53
C GLN A 298 14.06 -22.78 14.92
N GLU A 299 15.06 -23.47 14.38
CA GLU A 299 16.24 -22.86 13.77
C GLU A 299 15.88 -22.08 12.50
N GLU A 300 15.11 -22.70 11.58
CA GLU A 300 14.64 -22.02 10.37
C GLU A 300 13.76 -20.81 10.70
N TYR A 301 12.88 -20.92 11.69
CA TYR A 301 12.08 -19.78 12.14
C TYR A 301 12.96 -18.63 12.67
N LEU A 302 13.99 -18.94 13.46
CA LEU A 302 14.91 -17.93 13.98
C LEU A 302 15.73 -17.26 12.86
N GLN A 303 16.06 -17.99 11.78
CA GLN A 303 16.69 -17.41 10.61
C GLN A 303 15.79 -16.36 9.95
N TYR A 304 14.51 -16.66 9.72
CA TYR A 304 13.56 -15.68 9.20
C TYR A 304 13.40 -14.49 10.15
N LYS A 305 13.26 -14.74 11.45
CA LYS A 305 13.06 -13.69 12.44
C LYS A 305 14.25 -12.73 12.52
N ASN A 306 15.48 -13.25 12.49
CA ASN A 306 16.69 -12.44 12.51
C ASN A 306 16.79 -11.58 11.25
N ALA A 307 16.49 -12.15 10.08
CA ALA A 307 16.46 -11.39 8.84
C ALA A 307 15.40 -10.28 8.85
N VAL A 308 14.19 -10.55 9.37
CA VAL A 308 13.16 -9.51 9.56
C VAL A 308 13.63 -8.43 10.54
N LYS A 309 14.30 -8.80 11.63
CA LYS A 309 14.85 -7.84 12.61
C LYS A 309 15.88 -6.90 12.00
N GLU A 310 16.70 -7.39 11.06
CA GLU A 310 17.66 -6.57 10.32
C GLU A 310 16.99 -5.70 9.26
N PHE A 311 15.91 -6.19 8.63
CA PHE A 311 15.20 -5.50 7.55
C PHE A 311 14.18 -4.44 8.04
N ALA A 312 13.49 -4.71 9.15
CA ALA A 312 12.41 -3.90 9.69
C ALA A 312 12.76 -2.41 9.90
N PRO A 313 13.98 -2.03 10.32
CA PRO A 313 14.37 -0.62 10.43
C PRO A 313 14.20 0.17 9.13
N LEU A 314 14.34 -0.46 7.95
CA LEU A 314 14.10 0.19 6.66
C LEU A 314 12.65 0.66 6.56
N LEU A 315 11.71 -0.23 6.92
CA LEU A 315 10.27 0.05 6.89
C LEU A 315 9.86 1.03 7.98
N GLN A 316 10.39 0.88 9.18
CA GLN A 316 10.09 1.72 10.34
C GLN A 316 10.56 3.17 10.14
N GLN A 317 11.62 3.38 9.35
CA GLN A 317 12.19 4.70 9.10
C GLN A 317 11.78 5.31 7.74
N GLY A 318 10.96 4.63 6.95
CA GLY A 318 10.41 5.16 5.71
C GLY A 318 11.35 5.07 4.51
N TYR A 319 12.22 4.07 4.45
CA TYR A 319 13.27 3.99 3.44
C TYR A 319 12.70 3.92 2.01
N PHE A 320 11.75 3.01 1.76
CA PHE A 320 11.24 2.78 0.39
C PHE A 320 10.52 4.00 -0.17
N THR A 321 9.71 4.64 0.67
CA THR A 321 8.96 5.86 0.35
C THR A 321 9.94 7.01 0.12
N LYS A 322 10.89 7.25 1.03
CA LYS A 322 11.87 8.32 0.86
C LYS A 322 12.73 8.12 -0.39
N GLN A 323 13.18 6.89 -0.64
CA GLN A 323 13.94 6.55 -1.83
C GLN A 323 13.12 6.85 -3.09
N ALA A 324 11.89 6.33 -3.19
CA ALA A 324 11.03 6.54 -4.35
C ALA A 324 10.76 8.03 -4.60
N LEU A 325 10.47 8.80 -3.54
CA LEU A 325 10.22 10.24 -3.61
C LEU A 325 11.46 11.02 -4.07
N VAL A 326 12.63 10.77 -3.48
CA VAL A 326 13.89 11.44 -3.84
C VAL A 326 14.29 11.10 -5.27
N GLN A 327 14.22 9.82 -5.65
CA GLN A 327 14.55 9.37 -6.99
C GLN A 327 13.60 9.97 -8.03
N ALA A 328 12.30 9.99 -7.76
CA ALA A 328 11.32 10.58 -8.68
C ALA A 328 11.55 12.08 -8.89
N VAL A 329 11.83 12.83 -7.82
CA VAL A 329 12.17 14.27 -7.90
C VAL A 329 13.46 14.49 -8.69
N PHE A 330 14.46 13.64 -8.53
CA PHE A 330 15.69 13.72 -9.31
C PHE A 330 15.44 13.43 -10.81
N GLU A 331 14.79 12.32 -11.12
CA GLU A 331 14.58 11.84 -12.49
C GLU A 331 13.66 12.74 -13.34
N VAL A 332 12.64 13.35 -12.72
CA VAL A 332 11.71 14.25 -13.42
C VAL A 332 12.39 15.55 -13.87
N LEU A 333 13.49 15.93 -13.23
CA LEU A 333 14.28 17.11 -13.59
C LEU A 333 15.30 16.83 -14.71
N GLN A 334 15.60 15.56 -14.96
CA GLN A 334 16.43 15.13 -16.08
C GLN A 334 15.61 14.95 -17.38
N ALA A 335 14.32 15.33 -17.38
CA ALA A 335 13.35 15.04 -18.43
C ALA A 335 12.97 16.28 -19.27
#